data_AF-A0A8M8UZS4-F1
#
_entry.id   AF-A0A8M8UZS4-F1
#
_cell.length_a   1.000
_cell.length_b   1.000
_cell.length_c   1.000
_cell.angle_alpha   90.00
_cell.angle_beta   90.00
_cell.angle_gamma   90.00
#
_symmetry.space_group_name_H-M   'P 1'
#
loop_
_entity.id
_entity.type
_entity.pdbx_description
1 polymer ?
#
loop_
_entity_poly.entity_id
_entity_poly.type
_entity_poly.pdbx_seq_one_letter_code
_entity_poly.pdbx_strand_id
1 'polypeptide(L)'
;MAGLPCKLIAQVAFKAGGDVFHHLMAKRPYHLANVTPGKIQACDLHQGDYGTDGSVVQWKYTLDGKEQTAKQLIHDIDETKKQVAYKMLEGDLLELYKNMIITIHVETKGGVDFITWTIDYKLINPDNPHPISLLNFVIEFTKDIEAHIFGEERGYGDQYTTRKCYIESVKESSRKNMEIDPHQRNRLELTSPVPYATWLFRKTLKSNPDKIHAIKKMKVLRKVNDFIWDETCQQAFQDLKAYLAKLPLLGTFPKEPCPSASRIHSQAMFAEKDERKWFLQVDVSATHEGNAMFLHIYQQAMAGLPCKLIAQVAFKAGGDVFHQLLGKKPGHLAIVTPGKIQACDLHHGTYGTDGAVIQWKYTLDGKEQTAKQLLHDIDETKKQISFKMLEGDLLELYKNMVITFHVETKGGVDFITWTISYELINLDNPHPLSLLNFFIEFTKEIEAHIFG
;
A
#
# COMPACT_ATOMS: atom_id res chain seq x y z
N MET A 1 22.64 -9.63 18.43
CA MET A 1 21.27 -9.60 19.00
C MET A 1 20.54 -10.83 18.46
N ALA A 2 20.07 -11.73 19.33
CA ALA A 2 19.30 -12.89 18.87
C ALA A 2 18.03 -12.38 18.16
N GLY A 3 17.79 -12.83 16.92
CA GLY A 3 16.62 -12.41 16.14
C GLY A 3 15.33 -12.72 16.90
N LEU A 4 14.37 -11.81 16.85
CA LEU A 4 13.02 -12.08 17.33
C LEU A 4 12.40 -13.18 16.43
N PRO A 5 11.68 -14.15 17.01
CA PRO A 5 11.38 -15.41 16.32
C PRO A 5 10.29 -15.29 15.25
N CYS A 6 9.53 -14.19 15.24
CA CYS A 6 8.46 -14.00 14.27
C CYS A 6 8.46 -12.57 13.74
N LYS A 7 8.08 -12.42 12.47
CA LYS A 7 7.97 -11.14 11.79
C LYS A 7 6.78 -11.14 10.84
N LEU A 8 5.98 -10.08 10.88
CA LEU A 8 4.95 -9.80 9.88
C LEU A 8 5.30 -8.50 9.16
N ILE A 9 5.11 -8.45 7.83
CA ILE A 9 5.34 -7.25 7.02
C ILE A 9 4.13 -7.00 6.13
N ALA A 10 3.69 -5.76 6.06
CA ALA A 10 2.78 -5.26 5.04
C ALA A 10 3.42 -4.09 4.30
N GLN A 11 3.55 -4.23 2.98
CA GLN A 11 3.93 -3.15 2.08
C GLN A 11 2.74 -2.80 1.21
N VAL A 12 2.29 -1.56 1.33
CA VAL A 12 1.15 -1.01 0.59
C VAL A 12 1.55 0.26 -0.14
N ALA A 13 0.98 0.47 -1.31
CA ALA A 13 1.17 1.71 -2.05
C ALA A 13 0.52 2.89 -1.31
N PHE A 14 1.13 4.06 -1.44
CA PHE A 14 0.69 5.31 -0.83
C PHE A 14 1.02 6.45 -1.78
N LYS A 15 0.06 7.31 -2.07
CA LYS A 15 0.17 8.40 -3.07
C LYS A 15 -0.03 9.79 -2.49
N ALA A 16 -0.28 9.89 -1.19
CA ALA A 16 -0.46 11.15 -0.47
C ALA A 16 0.88 11.80 -0.03
N GLY A 17 2.02 11.31 -0.56
CA GLY A 17 3.36 11.80 -0.27
C GLY A 17 3.98 11.11 0.94
N GLY A 18 4.88 10.16 0.70
CA GLY A 18 5.51 9.34 1.74
C GLY A 18 6.29 10.15 2.78
N ASP A 19 6.87 11.29 2.39
CA ASP A 19 7.51 12.23 3.33
C ASP A 19 6.54 12.78 4.37
N VAL A 20 5.29 13.03 3.96
CA VAL A 20 4.23 13.50 4.85
C VAL A 20 3.88 12.41 5.84
N PHE A 21 3.77 11.16 5.37
CA PHE A 21 3.51 10.01 6.22
C PHE A 21 4.62 9.81 7.26
N HIS A 22 5.90 9.82 6.83
CA HIS A 22 7.04 9.68 7.73
C HIS A 22 7.09 10.81 8.76
N HIS A 23 6.90 12.05 8.33
CA HIS A 23 6.85 13.21 9.25
C HIS A 23 5.71 13.09 10.27
N LEU A 24 4.52 12.67 9.83
CA LEU A 24 3.36 12.49 10.68
C LEU A 24 3.62 11.43 11.76
N MET A 25 4.16 10.28 11.37
CA MET A 25 4.49 9.22 12.33
C MET A 25 5.61 9.66 13.28
N ALA A 26 6.76 10.09 12.73
CA ALA A 26 7.94 10.36 13.53
C ALA A 26 7.79 11.58 14.45
N LYS A 27 7.23 12.69 13.95
CA LYS A 27 7.31 14.01 14.61
C LYS A 27 5.98 14.56 15.09
N ARG A 28 4.88 14.12 14.48
CA ARG A 28 3.54 14.66 14.74
C ARG A 28 2.49 13.57 15.01
N PRO A 29 2.79 12.50 15.77
CA PRO A 29 1.89 11.36 15.90
C PRO A 29 0.56 11.69 16.60
N TYR A 30 0.53 12.71 17.46
CA TYR A 30 -0.69 13.20 18.12
C TYR A 30 -1.75 13.73 17.16
N HIS A 31 -1.38 14.16 15.95
CA HIS A 31 -2.36 14.57 14.95
C HIS A 31 -3.22 13.40 14.43
N LEU A 32 -2.76 12.15 14.60
CA LEU A 32 -3.48 10.98 14.10
C LEU A 32 -4.84 10.77 14.77
N ALA A 33 -5.02 11.29 15.99
CA ALA A 33 -6.31 11.30 16.66
C ALA A 33 -7.37 12.12 15.91
N ASN A 34 -6.95 13.16 15.17
CA ASN A 34 -7.85 13.96 14.35
C ASN A 34 -8.03 13.38 12.94
N VAL A 35 -7.05 12.60 12.47
CA VAL A 35 -7.06 11.97 11.13
C VAL A 35 -7.96 10.75 11.11
N THR A 36 -7.86 9.89 12.13
CA THR A 36 -8.63 8.65 12.25
C THR A 36 -9.05 8.41 13.71
N PRO A 37 -9.97 9.24 14.25
CA PRO A 37 -10.42 9.16 15.64
C PRO A 37 -11.03 7.79 16.01
N GLY A 38 -11.58 7.08 15.02
CA GLY A 38 -12.12 5.73 15.21
C GLY A 38 -11.06 4.66 15.43
N LYS A 39 -9.83 4.84 14.92
CA LYS A 39 -8.71 3.90 15.10
C LYS A 39 -7.74 4.37 16.18
N ILE A 40 -7.43 5.66 16.24
CA ILE A 40 -6.54 6.29 17.23
C ILE A 40 -7.33 7.36 17.97
N GLN A 41 -7.46 7.23 19.28
CA GLN A 41 -8.15 8.24 20.11
C GLN A 41 -7.19 9.26 20.69
N ALA A 42 -5.94 8.87 20.97
CA ALA A 42 -4.93 9.76 21.53
C ALA A 42 -3.52 9.23 21.27
N CYS A 43 -2.55 10.16 21.23
CA CYS A 43 -1.13 9.88 21.37
C CYS A 43 -0.57 10.93 22.33
N ASP A 44 -0.26 10.50 23.54
CA ASP A 44 0.23 11.36 24.62
C ASP A 44 1.74 11.20 24.78
N LEU A 45 2.46 12.30 24.96
CA LEU A 45 3.90 12.28 25.24
C LEU A 45 4.12 12.07 26.74
N HIS A 46 4.82 11.00 27.10
CA HIS A 46 5.14 10.68 28.49
C HIS A 46 6.55 11.12 28.88
N GLN A 47 7.52 11.04 27.96
CA GLN A 47 8.91 11.40 28.21
C GLN A 47 9.58 11.86 26.92
N GLY A 48 10.48 12.84 27.02
CA GLY A 48 11.26 13.36 25.89
C GLY A 48 10.44 14.34 25.05
N ASP A 49 10.67 14.32 23.74
CA ASP A 49 10.05 15.20 22.76
C ASP A 49 9.64 14.39 21.52
N TYR A 50 8.50 14.71 20.91
CA TYR A 50 8.12 14.06 19.65
C TYR A 50 9.22 14.21 18.59
N GLY A 51 9.49 13.16 17.81
CA GLY A 51 10.53 13.16 16.80
C GLY A 51 11.96 12.96 17.31
N THR A 52 12.13 12.62 18.59
CA THR A 52 13.45 12.36 19.21
C THR A 52 13.56 10.91 19.67
N ASP A 53 14.65 10.25 19.30
CA ASP A 53 15.00 8.91 19.77
C ASP A 53 15.07 8.86 21.30
N GLY A 54 14.56 7.79 21.88
CA GLY A 54 14.49 7.62 23.33
C GLY A 54 13.23 8.22 23.98
N SER A 55 12.40 8.95 23.23
CA SER A 55 11.14 9.49 23.75
C SER A 55 10.09 8.41 23.93
N VAL A 56 9.20 8.61 24.90
CA VAL A 56 8.13 7.66 25.24
C VAL A 56 6.78 8.30 24.94
N VAL A 57 5.99 7.61 24.13
CA VAL A 57 4.62 7.99 23.78
C VAL A 57 3.64 6.92 24.23
N GLN A 58 2.41 7.31 24.52
CA GLN A 58 1.33 6.39 24.85
C GLN A 58 0.16 6.59 23.89
N TRP A 59 -0.24 5.51 23.24
CA TRP A 59 -1.37 5.47 22.34
C TRP A 59 -2.62 4.97 23.06
N LYS A 60 -3.75 5.56 22.71
CA LYS A 60 -5.08 4.97 22.87
C LYS A 60 -5.61 4.66 21.47
N TYR A 61 -5.93 3.41 21.22
CA TYR A 61 -6.36 2.94 19.91
C TYR A 61 -7.47 1.90 20.03
N THR A 62 -8.23 1.69 18.97
CA THR A 62 -9.23 0.63 18.90
C THR A 62 -8.77 -0.46 17.95
N LEU A 63 -8.62 -1.68 18.46
CA LEU A 63 -8.28 -2.87 17.69
C LEU A 63 -9.42 -3.88 17.84
N ASP A 64 -9.95 -4.36 16.71
CA ASP A 64 -11.09 -5.28 16.64
C ASP A 64 -12.31 -4.83 17.48
N GLY A 65 -12.57 -3.53 17.48
CA GLY A 65 -13.69 -2.91 18.22
C GLY A 65 -13.46 -2.75 19.72
N LYS A 66 -12.31 -3.18 20.25
CA LYS A 66 -11.93 -3.01 21.66
C LYS A 66 -10.93 -1.87 21.80
N GLU A 67 -11.19 -0.97 22.74
CA GLU A 67 -10.20 0.06 23.14
C GLU A 67 -9.01 -0.60 23.83
N GLN A 68 -7.82 -0.18 23.43
CA GLN A 68 -6.54 -0.68 23.89
C GLN A 68 -5.57 0.48 24.10
N THR A 69 -4.50 0.18 24.84
CA THR A 69 -3.42 1.10 25.12
C THR A 69 -2.09 0.51 24.70
N ALA A 70 -1.17 1.37 24.27
CA ALA A 70 0.19 0.97 23.92
C ALA A 70 1.15 2.07 24.32
N LYS A 71 2.02 1.80 25.29
CA LYS A 71 3.13 2.68 25.64
C LYS A 71 4.37 2.24 24.91
N GLN A 72 4.95 3.13 24.13
CA GLN A 72 6.03 2.82 23.20
C GLN A 72 7.20 3.77 23.37
N LEU A 73 8.40 3.20 23.30
CA LEU A 73 9.65 3.93 23.11
C LEU A 73 9.84 4.19 21.61
N ILE A 74 10.11 5.43 21.22
CA ILE A 74 10.68 5.75 19.92
C ILE A 74 12.11 5.20 19.94
N HIS A 75 12.28 4.02 19.33
CA HIS A 75 13.49 3.23 19.45
C HIS A 75 14.59 3.72 18.51
N ASP A 76 14.22 4.15 17.30
CA ASP A 76 15.12 4.57 16.23
C ASP A 76 14.35 5.42 15.22
N ILE A 77 14.93 6.54 14.78
CA ILE A 77 14.46 7.37 13.67
C ILE A 77 15.61 7.54 12.68
N ASP A 78 15.45 6.98 11.49
CA ASP A 78 16.37 7.21 10.38
C ASP A 78 15.70 8.13 9.35
N GLU A 79 16.03 9.41 9.41
CA GLU A 79 15.51 10.44 8.48
C GLU A 79 15.98 10.20 7.03
N THR A 80 17.13 9.56 6.83
CA THR A 80 17.68 9.30 5.49
C THR A 80 16.93 8.15 4.82
N LYS A 81 16.65 7.08 5.58
CA LYS A 81 15.83 5.97 5.10
C LYS A 81 14.33 6.23 5.23
N LYS A 82 13.91 7.36 5.80
CA LYS A 82 12.50 7.65 6.11
C LYS A 82 11.87 6.51 6.92
N GLN A 83 12.56 6.14 7.99
CA GLN A 83 12.19 5.07 8.88
C GLN A 83 11.93 5.59 10.29
N VAL A 84 10.99 4.98 11.00
CA VAL A 84 10.81 5.12 12.45
C VAL A 84 10.45 3.77 13.05
N ALA A 85 11.03 3.44 14.20
CA ALA A 85 10.75 2.21 14.94
C ALA A 85 10.22 2.52 16.34
N TYR A 86 9.14 1.86 16.71
CA TYR A 86 8.53 1.93 18.03
C TYR A 86 8.68 0.59 18.74
N LYS A 87 9.27 0.61 19.93
CA LYS A 87 9.37 -0.56 20.79
C LYS A 87 8.30 -0.51 21.87
N MET A 88 7.49 -1.56 21.98
CA MET A 88 6.48 -1.67 23.04
C MET A 88 7.14 -1.78 24.43
N LEU A 89 6.66 -0.97 25.37
CA LEU A 89 7.06 -0.97 26.78
C LEU A 89 5.94 -1.52 27.68
N GLU A 90 4.70 -1.07 27.47
CA GLU A 90 3.50 -1.45 28.21
C GLU A 90 2.29 -1.48 27.24
N GLY A 91 1.18 -2.12 27.63
CA GLY A 91 -0.07 -2.12 26.88
C GLY A 91 -0.63 -3.52 26.62
N ASP A 92 -1.86 -3.58 26.12
CA ASP A 92 -2.67 -4.80 25.98
C ASP A 92 -1.99 -5.89 25.13
N LEU A 93 -1.28 -5.49 24.06
CA LEU A 93 -0.58 -6.42 23.18
C LEU A 93 0.55 -7.20 23.88
N LEU A 94 1.10 -6.68 24.98
CA LEU A 94 2.15 -7.38 25.73
C LEU A 94 1.62 -8.54 26.59
N GLU A 95 0.30 -8.74 26.67
CA GLU A 95 -0.30 -9.95 27.24
C GLU A 95 -0.05 -11.18 26.35
N LEU A 96 0.08 -10.98 25.04
CA LEU A 96 0.26 -12.06 24.06
C LEU A 96 1.70 -12.13 23.51
N TYR A 97 2.42 -11.00 23.52
CA TYR A 97 3.69 -10.85 22.82
C TYR A 97 4.80 -10.26 23.68
N LYS A 98 6.04 -10.68 23.44
CA LYS A 98 7.27 -10.15 24.03
C LYS A 98 8.11 -9.43 22.98
N ASN A 99 8.83 -8.40 23.44
CA ASN A 99 9.80 -7.63 22.63
C ASN A 99 9.23 -7.14 21.30
N MET A 100 7.96 -6.68 21.29
CA MET A 100 7.32 -6.22 20.07
C MET A 100 7.94 -4.89 19.61
N ILE A 101 8.39 -4.84 18.35
CA ILE A 101 8.90 -3.64 17.68
C ILE A 101 8.11 -3.45 16.39
N ILE A 102 7.55 -2.26 16.21
CA ILE A 102 6.83 -1.85 15.01
C ILE A 102 7.71 -0.85 14.26
N THR A 103 8.19 -1.23 13.09
CA THR A 103 9.00 -0.37 12.21
C THR A 103 8.18 0.07 11.02
N ILE A 104 8.25 1.35 10.70
CA ILE A 104 7.61 1.98 9.54
C ILE A 104 8.73 2.46 8.64
N HIS A 105 8.69 2.10 7.37
CA HIS A 105 9.65 2.50 6.37
C HIS A 105 8.93 3.00 5.11
N VAL A 106 9.37 4.15 4.59
CA VAL A 106 8.82 4.76 3.39
C VAL A 106 9.81 4.65 2.25
N GLU A 107 9.41 3.99 1.16
CA GLU A 107 10.25 3.80 -0.02
C GLU A 107 9.56 4.29 -1.28
N THR A 108 10.24 5.11 -2.09
CA THR A 108 9.71 5.57 -3.38
C THR A 108 10.24 4.72 -4.52
N LYS A 109 9.36 4.00 -5.22
CA LYS A 109 9.71 3.20 -6.41
C LYS A 109 8.88 3.64 -7.62
N GLY A 110 9.57 4.00 -8.70
CA GLY A 110 8.90 4.38 -9.94
C GLY A 110 7.96 5.59 -9.80
N GLY A 111 8.22 6.49 -8.84
CA GLY A 111 7.36 7.64 -8.55
C GLY A 111 6.13 7.34 -7.69
N VAL A 112 6.02 6.13 -7.14
CA VAL A 112 4.99 5.74 -6.16
C VAL A 112 5.66 5.51 -4.82
N ASP A 113 5.11 6.05 -3.74
CA ASP A 113 5.58 5.78 -2.40
C ASP A 113 4.95 4.48 -1.88
N PHE A 114 5.72 3.71 -1.11
CA PHE A 114 5.29 2.49 -0.48
C PHE A 114 5.55 2.59 1.01
N ILE A 115 4.51 2.35 1.81
CA ILE A 115 4.62 2.29 3.26
C ILE A 115 4.78 0.82 3.64
N THR A 116 5.89 0.53 4.31
CA THR A 116 6.21 -0.80 4.81
C THR A 116 6.11 -0.80 6.33
N TRP A 117 5.10 -1.50 6.84
CA TRP A 117 4.97 -1.82 8.26
C TRP A 117 5.64 -3.16 8.53
N THR A 118 6.56 -3.21 9.48
CA THR A 118 7.21 -4.43 9.97
C THR A 118 6.91 -4.59 11.45
N ILE A 119 6.34 -5.72 11.83
CA ILE A 119 6.03 -6.08 13.22
C ILE A 119 6.93 -7.25 13.59
N ASP A 120 7.99 -6.98 14.35
CA ASP A 120 8.86 -7.99 14.95
C ASP A 120 8.35 -8.32 16.35
N TYR A 121 8.24 -9.61 16.68
CA TYR A 121 7.68 -10.03 17.97
C TYR A 121 8.10 -11.45 18.35
N LYS A 122 7.87 -11.77 19.62
CA LYS A 122 7.92 -13.13 20.14
C LYS A 122 6.58 -13.48 20.77
N LEU A 123 6.01 -14.63 20.40
CA LEU A 123 4.86 -15.17 21.12
C LEU A 123 5.23 -15.49 22.57
N ILE A 124 4.38 -15.13 23.54
CA ILE A 124 4.57 -15.53 24.94
C ILE A 124 4.33 -17.03 25.10
N ASN A 125 3.22 -17.52 24.53
CA ASN A 125 2.90 -18.93 24.39
C ASN A 125 2.89 -19.28 22.88
N PRO A 126 3.54 -20.37 22.43
CA PRO A 126 3.46 -20.84 21.04
C PRO A 126 2.04 -20.91 20.44
N ASP A 127 1.02 -21.16 21.27
CA ASP A 127 -0.38 -21.27 20.84
C ASP A 127 -1.07 -19.90 20.70
N ASN A 128 -0.43 -18.80 21.11
CA ASN A 128 -0.99 -17.47 20.93
C ASN A 128 -1.17 -17.14 19.44
N PRO A 129 -2.24 -16.43 19.06
CA PRO A 129 -2.46 -16.04 17.68
C PRO A 129 -1.37 -15.09 17.22
N HIS A 130 -0.98 -15.18 15.95
CA HIS A 130 -0.12 -14.16 15.34
C HIS A 130 -0.91 -12.84 15.20
N PRO A 131 -0.26 -11.67 15.27
CA PRO A 131 -0.93 -10.37 15.30
C PRO A 131 -1.44 -9.93 13.90
N ILE A 132 -2.21 -10.79 13.23
CA ILE A 132 -2.81 -10.54 11.91
C ILE A 132 -3.82 -9.39 11.99
N SER A 133 -4.62 -9.30 13.06
CA SER A 133 -5.51 -8.15 13.29
C SER A 133 -4.74 -6.84 13.40
N LEU A 134 -3.57 -6.83 14.05
CA LEU A 134 -2.72 -5.64 14.12
C LEU A 134 -2.12 -5.29 12.75
N LEU A 135 -1.75 -6.29 11.95
CA LEU A 135 -1.30 -6.10 10.57
C LEU A 135 -2.42 -5.51 9.70
N ASN A 136 -3.67 -5.97 9.87
CA ASN A 136 -4.84 -5.39 9.21
C ASN A 136 -5.06 -3.94 9.65
N PHE A 137 -4.99 -3.70 10.97
CA PHE A 137 -5.16 -2.37 11.55
C PHE A 137 -4.20 -1.36 10.92
N VAL A 138 -2.91 -1.68 10.80
CA VAL A 138 -1.93 -0.73 10.22
C VAL A 138 -2.12 -0.49 8.72
N ILE A 139 -2.62 -1.48 7.98
CA ILE A 139 -2.99 -1.33 6.56
C ILE A 139 -4.18 -0.37 6.44
N GLU A 140 -5.26 -0.61 7.17
CA GLU A 140 -6.46 0.21 7.15
C GLU A 140 -6.23 1.60 7.75
N PHE A 141 -5.31 1.72 8.70
CA PHE A 141 -4.84 2.98 9.24
C PHE A 141 -4.07 3.80 8.18
N THR A 142 -3.25 3.13 7.37
CA THR A 142 -2.54 3.79 6.26
C THR A 142 -3.51 4.31 5.20
N LYS A 143 -4.56 3.53 4.88
CA LYS A 143 -5.64 3.95 3.97
C LYS A 143 -6.41 5.16 4.51
N ASP A 144 -6.73 5.19 5.80
CA ASP A 144 -7.42 6.34 6.41
C ASP A 144 -6.57 7.61 6.32
N ILE A 145 -5.27 7.52 6.59
CA ILE A 145 -4.35 8.67 6.47
C ILE A 145 -4.32 9.15 5.02
N GLU A 146 -4.19 8.22 4.07
CA GLU A 146 -4.20 8.53 2.65
C GLU A 146 -5.51 9.24 2.25
N ALA A 147 -6.65 8.68 2.64
CA ALA A 147 -7.97 9.24 2.36
C ALA A 147 -8.18 10.60 3.02
N HIS A 148 -7.66 10.83 4.23
CA HIS A 148 -7.72 12.12 4.90
C HIS A 148 -6.90 13.18 4.15
N ILE A 149 -5.69 12.84 3.71
CA ILE A 149 -4.83 13.76 2.95
C ILE A 149 -5.45 14.08 1.59
N PHE A 150 -6.12 13.12 0.94
CA PHE A 150 -6.83 13.36 -0.32
C PHE A 150 -8.22 13.99 -0.15
N GLY A 151 -8.85 13.86 1.02
CA GLY A 151 -10.28 14.10 1.26
C GLY A 151 -10.64 15.35 2.05
N GLU A 152 -9.76 16.35 2.19
CA GLU A 152 -10.05 17.64 2.85
C GLU A 152 -11.07 18.52 2.08
N GLU A 153 -12.34 18.11 2.02
CA GLU A 153 -13.52 19.00 1.90
C GLU A 153 -14.71 18.48 2.74
N ARG A 154 -14.50 18.27 4.04
CA ARG A 154 -15.62 18.26 5.01
C ARG A 154 -15.32 19.18 6.19
N GLY A 155 -16.07 20.28 6.25
CA GLY A 155 -16.22 21.11 7.45
C GLY A 155 -15.21 22.25 7.57
N TYR A 156 -15.69 23.48 7.37
CA TYR A 156 -15.00 24.72 7.71
C TYR A 156 -14.89 24.80 9.25
N GLY A 157 -13.67 24.77 9.80
CA GLY A 157 -13.45 24.89 11.25
C GLY A 157 -11.99 24.79 11.66
N ASP A 158 -11.32 23.66 11.39
CA ASP A 158 -9.94 23.38 11.86
C ASP A 158 -8.89 23.24 10.73
N GLN A 159 -9.23 23.73 9.54
CA GLN A 159 -8.49 23.59 8.27
C GLN A 159 -7.08 24.24 8.23
N TYR A 160 -6.65 24.91 9.29
CA TYR A 160 -5.37 25.62 9.33
C TYR A 160 -4.20 24.79 9.86
N THR A 161 -4.45 23.63 10.46
CA THR A 161 -3.40 22.89 11.19
C THR A 161 -2.79 21.77 10.34
N THR A 162 -3.59 20.98 9.63
CA THR A 162 -3.13 19.83 8.83
C THR A 162 -2.56 20.25 7.46
N ARG A 163 -3.23 21.18 6.77
CA ARG A 163 -2.69 21.83 5.57
C ARG A 163 -1.39 22.58 5.86
N LYS A 164 -1.25 23.14 7.07
CA LYS A 164 0.00 23.76 7.54
C LYS A 164 1.05 22.72 7.89
N CYS A 165 0.71 21.55 8.45
CA CYS A 165 1.63 20.41 8.58
C CYS A 165 2.14 19.92 7.22
N TYR A 166 1.26 19.78 6.22
CA TYR A 166 1.61 19.40 4.84
C TYR A 166 2.53 20.45 4.20
N ILE A 167 2.17 21.73 4.31
CA ILE A 167 2.98 22.84 3.78
C ILE A 167 4.31 22.95 4.53
N GLU A 168 4.34 22.77 5.84
CA GLU A 168 5.55 22.80 6.67
C GLU A 168 6.44 21.60 6.41
N SER A 169 5.91 20.38 6.29
CA SER A 169 6.70 19.18 5.97
C SER A 169 7.29 19.24 4.57
N VAL A 170 6.52 19.72 3.57
CA VAL A 170 7.04 20.00 2.23
C VAL A 170 8.13 21.09 2.27
N LYS A 171 7.96 22.15 3.08
CA LYS A 171 8.97 23.20 3.29
C LYS A 171 10.22 22.67 4.01
N GLU A 172 10.08 21.77 4.97
CA GLU A 172 11.15 21.21 5.78
C GLU A 172 11.97 20.17 4.99
N SER A 173 11.30 19.26 4.26
CA SER A 173 11.95 18.35 3.29
C SER A 173 12.66 19.11 2.18
N SER A 174 12.09 20.24 1.73
CA SER A 174 12.76 21.14 0.78
C SER A 174 13.94 21.91 1.38
N ARG A 175 13.99 22.12 2.70
CA ARG A 175 15.12 22.77 3.40
C ARG A 175 16.28 21.81 3.68
N LYS A 176 15.99 20.56 4.08
CA LYS A 176 17.02 19.58 4.45
C LYS A 176 17.79 19.01 3.24
N ASN A 177 17.21 19.03 2.04
CA ASN A 177 17.81 18.41 0.86
C ASN A 177 18.74 19.28 0.00
N MET A 178 18.99 20.56 0.32
CA MET A 178 19.81 21.40 -0.57
C MET A 178 20.61 22.51 0.13
N GLU A 179 21.94 22.34 0.09
CA GLU A 179 22.92 23.42 -0.10
C GLU A 179 22.98 23.83 -1.60
N ILE A 180 21.82 23.90 -2.28
CA ILE A 180 21.73 24.12 -3.74
C ILE A 180 20.81 25.30 -4.05
N ASP A 181 21.27 26.06 -5.04
CA ASP A 181 20.70 27.19 -5.80
C ASP A 181 19.18 27.45 -5.67
N PRO A 182 18.77 28.68 -5.30
CA PRO A 182 17.38 29.16 -5.26
C PRO A 182 16.51 28.83 -6.50
N HIS A 183 17.10 28.64 -7.68
CA HIS A 183 16.36 28.30 -8.91
C HIS A 183 15.79 26.87 -8.93
N GLN A 184 16.31 25.94 -8.12
CA GLN A 184 15.79 24.55 -8.02
C GLN A 184 14.57 24.44 -7.09
N ARG A 185 14.34 25.43 -6.22
CA ARG A 185 13.26 25.46 -5.22
C ARG A 185 11.85 25.41 -5.85
N ASN A 186 11.66 26.07 -7.00
CA ASN A 186 10.37 26.14 -7.71
C ASN A 186 10.02 24.86 -8.48
N ARG A 187 10.95 23.90 -8.62
CA ARG A 187 10.72 22.64 -9.34
C ARG A 187 9.99 21.59 -8.48
N LEU A 188 10.12 21.68 -7.15
CA LEU A 188 9.54 20.73 -6.18
C LEU A 188 8.05 20.99 -5.88
N GLU A 189 7.53 22.20 -6.11
CA GLU A 189 6.09 22.50 -5.97
C GLU A 189 5.21 21.75 -7.00
N LEU A 190 5.83 21.16 -8.03
CA LEU A 190 5.16 20.45 -9.13
C LEU A 190 4.99 18.94 -8.90
N THR A 191 5.40 18.39 -7.75
CA THR A 191 5.30 16.94 -7.45
C THR A 191 4.02 16.53 -6.72
N SER A 192 3.07 17.44 -6.51
CA SER A 192 1.71 17.07 -6.08
C SER A 192 0.98 16.27 -7.20
N PRO A 193 0.19 15.22 -6.87
CA PRO A 193 -0.61 14.47 -7.84
C PRO A 193 -1.62 15.34 -8.61
N VAL A 194 -2.06 16.45 -8.01
CA VAL A 194 -3.12 17.32 -8.55
C VAL A 194 -2.65 18.06 -9.82
N PRO A 195 -1.47 18.72 -9.85
CA PRO A 195 -0.87 19.27 -11.07
C PRO A 195 -0.65 18.24 -12.20
N TYR A 196 -0.21 17.02 -11.87
CA TYR A 196 0.13 16.00 -12.88
C TYR A 196 -1.09 15.34 -13.51
N ALA A 197 -2.12 15.00 -12.72
CA ALA A 197 -3.40 14.54 -13.22
C ALA A 197 -4.05 15.60 -14.11
N THR A 198 -3.97 16.88 -13.70
CA THR A 198 -4.44 18.02 -14.51
C THR A 198 -3.65 18.18 -15.82
N TRP A 199 -2.34 17.90 -15.82
CA TRP A 199 -1.51 17.95 -17.02
C TRP A 199 -1.76 16.78 -17.98
N LEU A 200 -1.86 15.55 -17.47
CA LEU A 200 -2.21 14.36 -18.27
C LEU A 200 -3.60 14.51 -18.89
N PHE A 201 -4.58 14.97 -18.11
CA PHE A 201 -5.92 15.29 -18.61
C PHE A 201 -5.87 16.32 -19.75
N ARG A 202 -5.09 17.40 -19.58
CA ARG A 202 -4.88 18.42 -20.64
C ARG A 202 -4.15 17.89 -21.87
N LYS A 203 -3.21 16.96 -21.72
CA LYS A 203 -2.44 16.37 -22.84
C LYS A 203 -3.33 15.41 -23.65
N THR A 204 -4.09 14.55 -22.97
CA THR A 204 -5.04 13.60 -23.58
C THR A 204 -6.19 14.32 -24.28
N LEU A 205 -6.63 15.48 -23.76
CA LEU A 205 -7.63 16.32 -24.42
C LEU A 205 -7.09 17.05 -25.67
N LYS A 206 -5.79 17.35 -25.73
CA LYS A 206 -5.17 18.00 -26.90
C LYS A 206 -4.95 17.05 -28.07
N SER A 207 -4.83 15.75 -27.83
CA SER A 207 -4.57 14.74 -28.85
C SER A 207 -5.82 14.16 -29.50
N ASN A 208 -7.03 14.66 -29.20
CA ASN A 208 -8.28 14.08 -29.70
C ASN A 208 -9.28 15.18 -30.17
N PRO A 209 -9.28 15.55 -31.47
CA PRO A 209 -10.03 16.70 -32.01
C PRO A 209 -11.55 16.61 -31.85
N ASP A 210 -12.12 15.40 -31.93
CA ASP A 210 -13.58 15.21 -31.90
C ASP A 210 -14.18 15.51 -30.51
N LYS A 211 -13.38 15.38 -29.45
CA LYS A 211 -13.79 15.72 -28.07
C LYS A 211 -13.63 17.20 -27.74
N ILE A 212 -12.90 17.97 -28.56
CA ILE A 212 -12.87 19.45 -28.50
C ILE A 212 -14.26 20.01 -28.80
N HIS A 213 -15.06 19.34 -29.64
CA HIS A 213 -16.44 19.73 -29.93
C HIS A 213 -17.36 19.54 -28.72
N ALA A 214 -17.25 18.42 -27.99
CA ALA A 214 -17.97 18.20 -26.74
C ALA A 214 -17.62 19.23 -25.65
N ILE A 215 -16.33 19.58 -25.53
CA ILE A 215 -15.86 20.65 -24.63
C ILE A 215 -16.36 22.04 -25.08
N LYS A 216 -16.42 22.31 -26.39
CA LYS A 216 -17.05 23.53 -26.92
C LYS A 216 -18.53 23.58 -26.58
N LYS A 217 -19.24 22.45 -26.62
CA LYS A 217 -20.66 22.34 -26.23
C LYS A 217 -20.86 22.59 -24.73
N MET A 218 -20.03 21.99 -23.86
CA MET A 218 -20.02 22.27 -22.42
C MET A 218 -19.66 23.73 -22.09
N LYS A 219 -18.77 24.37 -22.87
CA LYS A 219 -18.45 25.81 -22.76
C LYS A 219 -19.63 26.72 -23.10
N VAL A 220 -20.48 26.33 -24.07
CA VAL A 220 -21.70 27.08 -24.42
C VAL A 220 -22.72 26.93 -23.28
N LEU A 221 -22.88 25.72 -22.74
CA LEU A 221 -23.79 25.44 -21.63
C LEU A 221 -23.39 26.16 -20.33
N ARG A 222 -22.09 26.33 -20.04
CA ARG A 222 -21.58 27.08 -18.86
C ARG A 222 -21.81 28.60 -18.93
N LYS A 223 -22.13 29.14 -20.11
CA LYS A 223 -22.40 30.58 -20.32
C LYS A 223 -23.87 30.95 -20.12
N VAL A 224 -24.76 29.97 -20.20
CA VAL A 224 -26.17 30.13 -19.89
C VAL A 224 -26.31 29.61 -18.46
N ASN A 225 -26.82 30.41 -17.52
CA ASN A 225 -26.96 30.03 -16.10
C ASN A 225 -27.97 28.87 -15.86
N ASP A 226 -28.41 28.18 -16.92
CA ASP A 226 -29.34 27.06 -16.91
C ASP A 226 -28.65 25.80 -17.44
N PHE A 227 -27.65 25.30 -16.71
CA PHE A 227 -26.99 24.05 -17.05
C PHE A 227 -27.91 22.86 -16.71
N ILE A 228 -28.45 22.19 -17.72
CA ILE A 228 -29.25 20.98 -17.58
C ILE A 228 -28.38 19.78 -17.98
N TRP A 229 -28.18 18.86 -17.03
CA TRP A 229 -27.45 17.60 -17.23
C TRP A 229 -28.31 16.62 -18.03
N ASP A 230 -28.23 16.72 -19.35
CA ASP A 230 -29.02 15.92 -20.29
C ASP A 230 -28.35 14.59 -20.68
N GLU A 231 -29.09 13.77 -21.42
CA GLU A 231 -28.62 12.47 -21.92
C GLU A 231 -27.35 12.57 -22.79
N THR A 232 -27.12 13.72 -23.45
CA THR A 232 -25.92 13.93 -24.28
C THR A 232 -24.69 14.11 -23.40
N CYS A 233 -24.82 14.83 -22.28
CA CYS A 233 -23.77 14.95 -21.26
C CYS A 233 -23.46 13.61 -20.59
N GLN A 234 -24.50 12.83 -20.27
CA GLN A 234 -24.37 11.49 -19.71
C GLN A 234 -23.68 10.53 -20.67
N GLN A 235 -24.06 10.52 -21.96
CA GLN A 235 -23.43 9.68 -22.97
C GLN A 235 -21.96 10.05 -23.19
N ALA A 236 -21.64 11.34 -23.28
CA ALA A 236 -20.25 11.79 -23.40
C ALA A 236 -19.39 11.40 -22.18
N PHE A 237 -19.99 11.36 -20.98
CA PHE A 237 -19.35 10.86 -19.76
C PHE A 237 -19.11 9.34 -19.82
N GLN A 238 -20.11 8.55 -20.26
CA GLN A 238 -19.95 7.10 -20.43
C GLN A 238 -18.92 6.76 -21.52
N ASP A 239 -18.87 7.52 -22.61
CA ASP A 239 -17.89 7.33 -23.68
C ASP A 239 -16.46 7.66 -23.23
N LEU A 240 -16.30 8.65 -22.34
CA LEU A 240 -15.01 8.97 -21.73
C LEU A 240 -14.58 7.86 -20.76
N LYS A 241 -15.50 7.37 -19.92
CA LYS A 241 -15.27 6.25 -18.99
C LYS A 241 -14.87 4.98 -19.75
N ALA A 242 -15.59 4.64 -20.82
CA ALA A 242 -15.29 3.50 -21.68
C ALA A 242 -13.97 3.64 -22.45
N TYR A 243 -13.56 4.86 -22.79
CA TYR A 243 -12.26 5.13 -23.42
C TYR A 243 -11.10 5.01 -22.44
N LEU A 244 -11.23 5.55 -21.22
CA LEU A 244 -10.21 5.45 -20.18
C LEU A 244 -9.98 3.99 -19.75
N ALA A 245 -11.04 3.19 -19.68
CA ALA A 245 -10.97 1.76 -19.42
C ALA A 245 -10.22 0.95 -20.52
N LYS A 246 -10.02 1.53 -21.71
CA LYS A 246 -9.32 0.91 -22.85
C LYS A 246 -7.88 1.37 -23.02
N LEU A 247 -7.43 2.37 -22.26
CA LEU A 247 -6.03 2.79 -22.31
C LEU A 247 -5.16 1.74 -21.60
N PRO A 248 -4.09 1.23 -22.23
CA PRO A 248 -3.14 0.39 -21.53
C PRO A 248 -2.58 1.16 -20.34
N LEU A 249 -2.55 0.53 -19.16
CA LEU A 249 -1.82 1.03 -17.99
C LEU A 249 -0.44 1.46 -18.51
N LEU A 250 -0.13 2.76 -18.47
CA LEU A 250 1.07 3.33 -19.06
C LEU A 250 2.30 2.81 -18.31
N GLY A 251 2.75 1.63 -18.71
CA GLY A 251 4.07 1.11 -18.45
C GLY A 251 5.07 1.94 -19.24
N THR A 252 6.05 2.48 -18.52
CA THR A 252 7.23 3.23 -19.00
C THR A 252 7.00 4.70 -19.36
N PHE A 253 7.52 5.57 -18.49
CA PHE A 253 7.65 7.01 -18.69
C PHE A 253 8.78 7.31 -19.71
N PRO A 254 8.58 8.18 -20.71
CA PRO A 254 9.69 8.68 -21.52
C PRO A 254 10.49 9.72 -20.73
N LYS A 255 11.81 9.52 -20.67
CA LYS A 255 12.81 10.46 -20.13
C LYS A 255 13.10 11.55 -21.17
N GLU A 256 12.33 12.63 -21.19
CA GLU A 256 12.77 13.86 -21.89
C GLU A 256 12.58 15.10 -20.99
N PRO A 257 13.58 16.01 -20.92
CA PRO A 257 13.55 17.17 -20.04
C PRO A 257 12.65 18.28 -20.59
N CYS A 258 11.74 18.79 -19.75
CA CYS A 258 10.92 19.96 -20.06
C CYS A 258 11.75 21.26 -19.96
N PRO A 259 11.61 22.24 -20.88
CA PRO A 259 12.36 23.50 -20.83
C PRO A 259 12.02 24.32 -19.58
N SER A 260 13.05 24.99 -19.04
CA SER A 260 13.09 25.71 -17.76
C SER A 260 12.01 26.79 -17.59
N ALA A 261 11.32 26.77 -16.43
CA ALA A 261 10.34 27.77 -16.03
C ALA A 261 10.69 28.39 -14.67
N SER A 262 11.50 29.45 -14.68
CA SER A 262 11.60 30.40 -13.58
C SER A 262 10.88 31.68 -14.02
N ARG A 263 9.61 31.86 -13.63
CA ARG A 263 8.80 33.10 -13.61
C ARG A 263 7.31 32.77 -13.72
N ILE A 264 6.69 32.21 -12.69
CA ILE A 264 5.23 32.32 -12.53
C ILE A 264 4.91 32.38 -11.04
N HIS A 265 5.06 33.55 -10.43
CA HIS A 265 4.05 34.12 -9.53
C HIS A 265 4.21 35.63 -9.59
N SER A 266 3.10 36.32 -9.81
CA SER A 266 2.92 37.75 -10.09
C SER A 266 3.27 38.22 -11.52
N GLN A 267 2.28 38.89 -12.15
CA GLN A 267 2.26 39.51 -13.49
C GLN A 267 2.02 38.59 -14.70
N ALA A 268 0.77 38.57 -15.16
CA ALA A 268 0.42 38.18 -16.53
C ALA A 268 -0.25 39.39 -17.22
N MET A 269 0.48 40.04 -18.13
CA MET A 269 0.07 41.12 -19.04
C MET A 269 1.23 41.27 -20.06
N PHE A 270 1.16 41.30 -21.42
CA PHE A 270 0.16 41.72 -22.43
C PHE A 270 0.46 41.19 -23.88
N ALA A 271 -0.57 41.27 -24.78
CA ALA A 271 -0.68 41.59 -26.25
C ALA A 271 0.32 41.02 -27.31
N GLU A 272 0.06 40.76 -28.62
CA GLU A 272 -0.93 41.10 -29.68
C GLU A 272 -0.76 40.03 -30.82
N LYS A 273 -1.72 39.57 -31.64
CA LYS A 273 -2.45 40.26 -32.72
C LYS A 273 -3.60 39.33 -33.18
N ASP A 274 -4.78 39.92 -33.38
CA ASP A 274 -6.03 39.40 -33.95
C ASP A 274 -6.76 38.21 -33.26
N GLU A 275 -7.90 38.61 -32.69
CA GLU A 275 -9.17 37.92 -32.48
C GLU A 275 -9.26 36.74 -31.47
N ARG A 276 -9.79 37.11 -30.29
CA ARG A 276 -10.65 36.32 -29.36
C ARG A 276 -10.04 35.05 -28.76
N LYS A 277 -9.18 35.21 -27.75
CA LYS A 277 -8.73 34.10 -26.89
C LYS A 277 -9.56 34.00 -25.60
N TRP A 278 -10.31 32.91 -25.52
CA TRP A 278 -11.17 32.54 -24.39
C TRP A 278 -10.38 31.79 -23.32
N PHE A 279 -10.51 32.22 -22.06
CA PHE A 279 -9.94 31.54 -20.89
C PHE A 279 -10.67 30.22 -20.59
N LEU A 280 -9.91 29.17 -20.30
CA LEU A 280 -10.39 27.87 -19.80
C LEU A 280 -9.84 27.67 -18.38
N GLN A 281 -10.57 28.18 -17.39
CA GLN A 281 -10.41 27.74 -16.00
C GLN A 281 -11.48 26.66 -15.77
N VAL A 282 -11.09 25.39 -15.90
CA VAL A 282 -11.94 24.29 -15.43
C VAL A 282 -11.56 24.04 -13.98
N ASP A 283 -12.20 24.78 -13.07
CA ASP A 283 -12.42 24.28 -11.72
C ASP A 283 -13.37 23.08 -11.84
N VAL A 284 -12.81 21.87 -11.76
CA VAL A 284 -13.57 20.61 -11.63
C VAL A 284 -13.97 20.37 -10.15
N SER A 285 -13.46 21.20 -9.24
CA SER A 285 -13.61 21.09 -7.78
C SER A 285 -14.99 21.45 -7.21
N ALA A 286 -15.93 21.97 -8.01
CA ALA A 286 -17.17 22.53 -7.47
C ALA A 286 -18.46 21.77 -7.83
N THR A 287 -18.37 20.50 -8.26
CA THR A 287 -19.56 19.66 -8.47
C THR A 287 -19.34 18.26 -7.88
N HIS A 288 -20.38 17.70 -7.24
CA HIS A 288 -20.36 16.37 -6.64
C HIS A 288 -19.88 15.29 -7.64
N GLU A 289 -20.23 15.46 -8.92
CA GLU A 289 -19.87 14.56 -10.03
C GLU A 289 -18.41 14.72 -10.50
N GLY A 290 -17.83 15.93 -10.41
CA GLY A 290 -16.41 16.17 -10.69
C GLY A 290 -15.48 15.50 -9.68
N ASN A 291 -15.87 15.51 -8.40
CA ASN A 291 -15.17 14.78 -7.33
C ASN A 291 -15.29 13.26 -7.50
N ALA A 292 -16.46 12.76 -7.93
CA ALA A 292 -16.66 11.35 -8.23
C ALA A 292 -15.79 10.87 -9.41
N MET A 293 -15.61 11.69 -10.45
CA MET A 293 -14.74 11.37 -11.58
C MET A 293 -13.26 11.32 -11.18
N PHE A 294 -12.79 12.27 -10.36
CA PHE A 294 -11.42 12.27 -9.85
C PHE A 294 -11.15 11.04 -8.97
N LEU A 295 -12.08 10.73 -8.05
CA LEU A 295 -12.02 9.56 -7.19
C LEU A 295 -11.99 8.26 -8.02
N HIS A 296 -12.80 8.16 -9.09
CA HIS A 296 -12.81 6.98 -9.96
C HIS A 296 -11.51 6.80 -10.75
N ILE A 297 -10.94 7.88 -11.30
CA ILE A 297 -9.64 7.83 -12.00
C ILE A 297 -8.51 7.48 -11.02
N TYR A 298 -8.54 8.04 -9.81
CA TYR A 298 -7.60 7.70 -8.75
C TYR A 298 -7.73 6.22 -8.35
N GLN A 299 -8.95 5.72 -8.16
CA GLN A 299 -9.22 4.32 -7.85
C GLN A 299 -8.69 3.38 -8.94
N GLN A 300 -8.93 3.69 -10.21
CA GLN A 300 -8.38 2.93 -11.34
C GLN A 300 -6.86 3.00 -11.45
N ALA A 301 -6.23 4.12 -11.07
CA ALA A 301 -4.77 4.26 -11.07
C ALA A 301 -4.10 3.56 -9.87
N MET A 302 -4.86 3.29 -8.81
CA MET A 302 -4.40 2.59 -7.60
C MET A 302 -4.58 1.07 -7.72
N ALA A 303 -5.67 0.62 -8.36
CA ALA A 303 -5.81 -0.77 -8.77
C ALA A 303 -4.63 -1.19 -9.68
N GLY A 304 -4.08 -2.38 -9.45
CA GLY A 304 -2.92 -2.86 -10.19
C GLY A 304 -1.55 -2.48 -9.62
N LEU A 305 -1.47 -1.80 -8.47
CA LEU A 305 -0.17 -1.56 -7.82
C LEU A 305 0.28 -2.77 -6.99
N PRO A 306 1.57 -3.15 -7.07
CA PRO A 306 2.08 -4.32 -6.37
C PRO A 306 2.11 -4.06 -4.87
N CYS A 307 1.40 -4.88 -4.12
CA CYS A 307 1.42 -4.96 -2.67
C CYS A 307 2.15 -6.23 -2.22
N LYS A 308 2.63 -6.24 -0.98
CA LYS A 308 3.34 -7.38 -0.42
C LYS A 308 2.92 -7.65 1.01
N LEU A 309 2.62 -8.90 1.32
CA LEU A 309 2.49 -9.41 2.68
C LEU A 309 3.58 -10.45 2.93
N ILE A 310 4.22 -10.39 4.10
CA ILE A 310 5.26 -11.36 4.48
C ILE A 310 4.99 -11.85 5.88
N ALA A 311 5.13 -13.16 6.09
CA ALA A 311 5.16 -13.78 7.40
C ALA A 311 6.41 -14.65 7.51
N GLN A 312 7.22 -14.39 8.53
CA GLN A 312 8.34 -15.22 8.92
C GLN A 312 8.03 -15.86 10.26
N VAL A 313 8.10 -17.19 10.30
CA VAL A 313 7.86 -18.00 11.49
C VAL A 313 9.02 -18.96 11.71
N ALA A 314 9.37 -19.17 12.97
CA ALA A 314 10.34 -20.19 13.34
C ALA A 314 9.79 -21.59 13.03
N PHE A 315 10.66 -22.49 12.61
CA PHE A 315 10.36 -23.86 12.26
C PHE A 315 11.49 -24.76 12.78
N LYS A 316 11.13 -25.75 13.59
CA LYS A 316 12.08 -26.57 14.35
C LYS A 316 12.21 -27.98 13.77
N ALA A 317 11.34 -28.37 12.84
CA ALA A 317 11.31 -29.70 12.24
C ALA A 317 12.27 -29.90 11.05
N GLY A 318 13.24 -28.99 10.88
CA GLY A 318 14.24 -29.03 9.81
C GLY A 318 13.73 -28.39 8.52
N GLY A 319 14.23 -27.21 8.19
CA GLY A 319 13.82 -26.41 7.05
C GLY A 319 14.07 -27.10 5.69
N ASP A 320 15.06 -27.99 5.61
CA ASP A 320 15.28 -28.84 4.43
C ASP A 320 14.11 -29.79 4.18
N VAL A 321 13.51 -30.33 5.23
CA VAL A 321 12.34 -31.22 5.13
C VAL A 321 11.17 -30.43 4.57
N PHE A 322 10.96 -29.20 5.06
CA PHE A 322 9.91 -28.30 4.56
C PHE A 322 10.10 -27.98 3.07
N HIS A 323 11.33 -27.62 2.68
CA HIS A 323 11.67 -27.33 1.29
C HIS A 323 11.46 -28.54 0.36
N GLN A 324 11.88 -29.74 0.79
CA GLN A 324 11.66 -30.97 0.04
C GLN A 324 10.17 -31.34 -0.07
N LEU A 325 9.40 -31.15 0.99
CA LEU A 325 7.98 -31.46 1.04
C LEU A 325 7.20 -30.60 0.02
N LEU A 326 7.38 -29.28 0.06
CA LEU A 326 6.70 -28.36 -0.87
C LEU A 326 7.25 -28.44 -2.29
N GLY A 327 8.56 -28.61 -2.45
CA GLY A 327 9.21 -28.64 -3.76
C GLY A 327 9.01 -29.96 -4.48
N LYS A 328 9.41 -31.07 -3.85
CA LYS A 328 9.56 -32.37 -4.54
C LYS A 328 8.40 -33.34 -4.28
N LYS A 329 7.68 -33.19 -3.16
CA LYS A 329 6.59 -34.10 -2.76
C LYS A 329 5.31 -33.38 -2.30
N PRO A 330 4.82 -32.35 -3.02
CA PRO A 330 3.69 -31.54 -2.54
C PRO A 330 2.39 -32.34 -2.43
N GLY A 331 2.24 -33.46 -3.15
CA GLY A 331 1.11 -34.40 -2.99
C GLY A 331 0.95 -34.95 -1.56
N HIS A 332 2.03 -35.05 -0.79
CA HIS A 332 1.96 -35.51 0.59
C HIS A 332 1.26 -34.51 1.52
N LEU A 333 1.13 -33.25 1.13
CA LEU A 333 0.47 -32.23 1.95
C LEU A 333 -1.02 -32.51 2.19
N ALA A 334 -1.65 -33.28 1.30
CA ALA A 334 -3.02 -33.75 1.52
C ALA A 334 -3.14 -34.76 2.68
N ILE A 335 -2.04 -35.45 3.02
CA ILE A 335 -1.97 -36.38 4.15
C ILE A 335 -1.53 -35.64 5.42
N VAL A 336 -0.58 -34.71 5.28
CA VAL A 336 -0.01 -33.94 6.41
C VAL A 336 -1.01 -32.92 6.95
N THR A 337 -1.73 -32.24 6.06
CA THR A 337 -2.66 -31.14 6.39
C THR A 337 -4.03 -31.32 5.70
N PRO A 338 -4.74 -32.45 5.90
CA PRO A 338 -5.97 -32.78 5.14
C PRO A 338 -7.09 -31.75 5.30
N GLY A 339 -7.14 -31.05 6.44
CA GLY A 339 -8.11 -29.98 6.67
C GLY A 339 -7.82 -28.69 5.88
N LYS A 340 -6.58 -28.50 5.42
CA LYS A 340 -6.14 -27.34 4.65
C LYS A 340 -5.96 -27.65 3.16
N ILE A 341 -5.30 -28.77 2.84
CA ILE A 341 -5.03 -29.22 1.48
C ILE A 341 -5.76 -30.55 1.27
N GLN A 342 -6.66 -30.60 0.29
CA GLN A 342 -7.39 -31.81 -0.06
C GLN A 342 -6.72 -32.57 -1.21
N ALA A 343 -6.07 -31.85 -2.13
CA ALA A 343 -5.37 -32.46 -3.26
C ALA A 343 -4.27 -31.54 -3.81
N CYS A 344 -3.25 -32.16 -4.41
CA CYS A 344 -2.21 -31.50 -5.19
C CYS A 344 -1.90 -32.36 -6.42
N ASP A 345 -2.36 -31.92 -7.58
CA ASP A 345 -2.25 -32.65 -8.84
C ASP A 345 -1.21 -31.98 -9.75
N LEU A 346 -0.29 -32.76 -10.31
CA LEU A 346 0.65 -32.26 -11.31
C LEU A 346 -0.04 -32.22 -12.68
N HIS A 347 -0.12 -31.03 -13.27
CA HIS A 347 -0.68 -30.84 -14.62
C HIS A 347 0.38 -30.88 -15.71
N HIS A 348 1.56 -30.31 -15.45
CA HIS A 348 2.64 -30.22 -16.43
C HIS A 348 4.01 -30.19 -15.74
N GLY A 349 5.03 -30.75 -16.40
CA GLY A 349 6.41 -30.75 -15.91
C GLY A 349 6.67 -31.83 -14.85
N THR A 350 7.59 -31.54 -13.95
CA THR A 350 8.00 -32.43 -12.84
C THR A 350 7.95 -31.64 -11.54
N TYR A 351 7.50 -32.26 -10.44
CA TYR A 351 7.48 -31.57 -9.15
C TYR A 351 8.86 -30.99 -8.79
N GLY A 352 8.86 -29.71 -8.40
CA GLY A 352 10.04 -29.00 -7.92
C GLY A 352 11.05 -28.66 -9.00
N THR A 353 10.64 -28.61 -10.26
CA THR A 353 11.40 -28.02 -11.36
C THR A 353 10.75 -26.72 -11.82
N ASP A 354 11.57 -25.78 -12.29
CA ASP A 354 11.09 -24.55 -12.92
C ASP A 354 10.20 -24.89 -14.14
N GLY A 355 9.07 -24.20 -14.28
CA GLY A 355 8.09 -24.46 -15.34
C GLY A 355 7.04 -25.53 -15.02
N ALA A 356 7.11 -26.19 -13.86
CA ALA A 356 6.08 -27.15 -13.45
C ALA A 356 4.74 -26.43 -13.15
N VAL A 357 3.62 -27.06 -13.52
CA VAL A 357 2.28 -26.54 -13.24
C VAL A 357 1.55 -27.53 -12.34
N ILE A 358 1.09 -27.03 -11.20
CA ILE A 358 0.36 -27.81 -10.21
C ILE A 358 -1.01 -27.21 -9.97
N GLN A 359 -1.97 -28.06 -9.63
CA GLN A 359 -3.31 -27.66 -9.22
C GLN A 359 -3.57 -28.10 -7.79
N TRP A 360 -4.05 -27.17 -6.99
CA TRP A 360 -4.40 -27.37 -5.59
C TRP A 360 -5.91 -27.39 -5.43
N LYS A 361 -6.38 -28.27 -4.55
CA LYS A 361 -7.67 -28.14 -3.87
C LYS A 361 -7.36 -27.89 -2.40
N TYR A 362 -7.83 -26.76 -1.88
CA TYR A 362 -7.53 -26.31 -0.54
C TYR A 362 -8.76 -25.66 0.11
N THR A 363 -8.76 -25.57 1.44
CA THR A 363 -9.81 -24.90 2.19
C THR A 363 -9.26 -23.62 2.81
N LEU A 364 -9.86 -22.49 2.46
CA LEU A 364 -9.53 -21.17 3.02
C LEU A 364 -10.79 -20.59 3.66
N ASP A 365 -10.69 -20.20 4.93
CA ASP A 365 -11.82 -19.69 5.74
C ASP A 365 -13.07 -20.59 5.67
N GLY A 366 -12.86 -21.91 5.70
CA GLY A 366 -13.93 -22.92 5.64
C GLY A 366 -14.57 -23.11 4.27
N LYS A 367 -14.10 -22.42 3.23
CA LYS A 367 -14.56 -22.60 1.85
C LYS A 367 -13.54 -23.39 1.06
N GLU A 368 -14.01 -24.40 0.33
CA GLU A 368 -13.19 -25.09 -0.66
C GLU A 368 -12.87 -24.14 -1.81
N GLN A 369 -11.61 -24.17 -2.23
CA GLN A 369 -11.03 -23.32 -3.26
C GLN A 369 -10.11 -24.15 -4.14
N THR A 370 -9.85 -23.61 -5.32
CA THR A 370 -8.89 -24.17 -6.28
C THR A 370 -7.84 -23.15 -6.68
N ALA A 371 -6.63 -23.63 -6.97
CA ALA A 371 -5.55 -22.79 -7.47
C ALA A 371 -4.69 -23.58 -8.42
N LYS A 372 -4.48 -23.06 -9.63
CA LYS A 372 -3.50 -23.58 -10.58
C LYS A 372 -2.30 -22.66 -10.58
N GLN A 373 -1.12 -23.20 -10.31
CA GLN A 373 0.09 -22.43 -10.09
C GLN A 373 1.24 -22.92 -10.96
N LEU A 374 2.01 -21.96 -11.49
CA LEU A 374 3.30 -22.18 -12.15
C LEU A 374 4.42 -22.05 -11.11
N LEU A 375 5.25 -23.07 -10.99
CA LEU A 375 6.50 -22.99 -10.24
C LEU A 375 7.54 -22.25 -11.09
N HIS A 376 8.13 -21.21 -10.51
CA HIS A 376 9.21 -20.46 -11.13
C HIS A 376 10.16 -19.88 -10.06
N ASP A 377 11.29 -19.32 -10.50
CA ASP A 377 12.29 -18.67 -9.63
C ASP A 377 12.76 -19.56 -8.48
N ILE A 378 13.03 -20.84 -8.78
CA ILE A 378 13.54 -21.81 -7.82
C ILE A 378 15.03 -21.53 -7.55
N ASP A 379 15.37 -21.33 -6.29
CA ASP A 379 16.74 -21.17 -5.80
C ASP A 379 17.00 -22.22 -4.73
N GLU A 380 17.60 -23.34 -5.13
CA GLU A 380 17.95 -24.46 -4.22
C GLU A 380 18.97 -24.03 -3.16
N THR A 381 19.80 -23.02 -3.43
CA THR A 381 20.81 -22.52 -2.46
C THR A 381 20.14 -21.73 -1.36
N LYS A 382 19.17 -20.89 -1.71
CA LYS A 382 18.34 -20.14 -0.75
C LYS A 382 17.14 -20.94 -0.26
N LYS A 383 16.94 -22.17 -0.74
CA LYS A 383 15.76 -23.01 -0.44
C LYS A 383 14.46 -22.22 -0.66
N GLN A 384 14.34 -21.61 -1.84
CA GLN A 384 13.26 -20.72 -2.22
C GLN A 384 12.52 -21.25 -3.45
N ILE A 385 11.19 -21.18 -3.44
CA ILE A 385 10.34 -21.51 -4.59
C ILE A 385 9.23 -20.46 -4.70
N SER A 386 8.95 -19.98 -5.91
CA SER A 386 7.82 -19.10 -6.21
C SER A 386 6.73 -19.83 -6.99
N PHE A 387 5.49 -19.58 -6.61
CA PHE A 387 4.27 -20.13 -7.17
C PHE A 387 3.44 -18.97 -7.72
N LYS A 388 3.44 -18.81 -9.04
CA LYS A 388 2.62 -17.82 -9.73
C LYS A 388 1.24 -18.39 -10.00
N MET A 389 0.21 -17.70 -9.52
CA MET A 389 -1.18 -18.06 -9.79
C MET A 389 -1.49 -17.89 -11.30
N LEU A 390 -2.01 -18.94 -11.93
CA LEU A 390 -2.47 -18.96 -13.32
C LEU A 390 -3.99 -18.93 -13.39
N GLU A 391 -4.65 -19.76 -12.57
CA GLU A 391 -6.11 -19.89 -12.47
C GLU A 391 -6.49 -20.12 -11.00
N GLY A 392 -7.74 -19.88 -10.63
CA GLY A 392 -8.28 -20.14 -9.31
C GLY A 392 -9.06 -18.97 -8.73
N ASP A 393 -9.81 -19.25 -7.66
CA ASP A 393 -10.82 -18.37 -7.09
C ASP A 393 -10.24 -17.04 -6.58
N LEU A 394 -9.00 -17.05 -6.07
CA LEU A 394 -8.31 -15.84 -5.62
C LEU A 394 -8.04 -14.83 -6.75
N LEU A 395 -7.99 -15.27 -8.01
CA LEU A 395 -7.79 -14.36 -9.14
C LEU A 395 -9.02 -13.51 -9.47
N GLU A 396 -10.17 -13.76 -8.83
CA GLU A 396 -11.32 -12.85 -8.86
C GLU A 396 -11.07 -11.54 -8.10
N LEU A 397 -10.20 -11.59 -7.08
CA LEU A 397 -9.88 -10.45 -6.22
C LEU A 397 -8.51 -9.83 -6.53
N TYR A 398 -7.58 -10.65 -7.01
CA TYR A 398 -6.18 -10.27 -7.16
C TYR A 398 -5.66 -10.55 -8.57
N LYS A 399 -4.85 -9.63 -9.08
CA LYS A 399 -4.07 -9.79 -10.30
C LYS A 399 -2.62 -10.10 -9.94
N ASN A 400 -1.92 -10.82 -10.82
CA ASN A 400 -0.47 -11.03 -10.74
C ASN A 400 0.00 -11.61 -9.38
N MET A 401 -0.81 -12.47 -8.76
CA MET A 401 -0.47 -13.05 -7.46
C MET A 401 0.66 -14.08 -7.59
N VAL A 402 1.72 -13.88 -6.81
CA VAL A 402 2.87 -14.77 -6.67
C VAL A 402 3.09 -15.04 -5.19
N ILE A 403 3.09 -16.31 -4.83
CA ILE A 403 3.36 -16.79 -3.48
C ILE A 403 4.76 -17.40 -3.49
N THR A 404 5.65 -16.90 -2.65
CA THR A 404 7.01 -17.42 -2.51
C THR A 404 7.20 -17.90 -1.09
N PHE A 405 7.80 -19.08 -0.91
CA PHE A 405 8.38 -19.43 0.38
C PHE A 405 9.91 -19.49 0.28
N HIS A 406 10.55 -19.19 1.40
CA HIS A 406 12.01 -19.20 1.56
C HIS A 406 12.34 -19.76 2.94
N VAL A 407 13.36 -20.62 3.01
CA VAL A 407 13.86 -21.18 4.27
C VAL A 407 15.20 -20.55 4.62
N GLU A 408 15.29 -19.96 5.80
CA GLU A 408 16.50 -19.34 6.32
C GLU A 408 16.93 -19.95 7.64
N THR A 409 18.19 -20.37 7.77
CA THR A 409 18.72 -20.84 9.06
C THR A 409 19.49 -19.71 9.75
N LYS A 410 19.04 -19.28 10.94
CA LYS A 410 19.72 -18.28 11.76
C LYS A 410 19.95 -18.81 13.17
N GLY A 411 21.22 -18.90 13.58
CA GLY A 411 21.58 -19.35 14.93
C GLY A 411 21.09 -20.77 15.25
N GLY A 412 21.06 -21.66 14.26
CA GLY A 412 20.59 -23.05 14.41
C GLY A 412 19.06 -23.22 14.43
N VAL A 413 18.30 -22.15 14.21
CA VAL A 413 16.84 -22.21 14.06
C VAL A 413 16.49 -21.93 12.60
N ASP A 414 15.65 -22.76 12.01
CA ASP A 414 15.11 -22.52 10.68
C ASP A 414 13.90 -21.58 10.75
N PHE A 415 13.77 -20.73 9.73
CA PHE A 415 12.69 -19.78 9.59
C PHE A 415 12.05 -19.96 8.23
N ILE A 416 10.74 -20.21 8.21
CA ILE A 416 9.95 -20.24 6.99
C ILE A 416 9.39 -18.85 6.77
N THR A 417 9.73 -18.26 5.63
CA THR A 417 9.24 -16.95 5.22
C THR A 417 8.29 -17.10 4.04
N TRP A 418 7.01 -16.86 4.27
CA TRP A 418 6.00 -16.75 3.23
C TRP A 418 5.91 -15.30 2.75
N THR A 419 5.91 -15.11 1.44
CA THR A 419 5.75 -13.83 0.77
C THR A 419 4.59 -13.94 -0.20
N ILE A 420 3.57 -13.10 -0.05
CA ILE A 420 2.46 -12.97 -1.00
C ILE A 420 2.63 -11.62 -1.68
N SER A 421 3.01 -11.65 -2.96
CA SER A 421 3.04 -10.46 -3.82
C SER A 421 1.78 -10.48 -4.69
N TYR A 422 1.04 -9.37 -4.73
CA TYR A 422 -0.26 -9.32 -5.41
C TYR A 422 -0.60 -7.90 -5.83
N GLU A 423 -1.48 -7.78 -6.80
CA GLU A 423 -2.11 -6.52 -7.17
C GLU A 423 -3.61 -6.63 -6.90
N LEU A 424 -4.20 -5.62 -6.27
CA LEU A 424 -5.65 -5.56 -6.10
C LEU A 424 -6.32 -5.26 -7.45
N ILE A 425 -7.33 -6.05 -7.83
CA ILE A 425 -8.17 -5.73 -9.00
C ILE A 425 -9.05 -4.52 -8.70
N ASN A 426 -9.61 -4.46 -7.49
CA ASN A 426 -10.29 -3.31 -6.92
C ASN A 426 -9.68 -2.99 -5.55
N LEU A 427 -9.44 -1.72 -5.25
CA LEU A 427 -8.89 -1.28 -3.96
C LEU A 427 -9.77 -1.60 -2.77
N ASP A 428 -11.07 -1.74 -2.99
CA ASP A 428 -12.01 -2.13 -1.95
C ASP A 428 -11.90 -3.64 -1.63
N ASN A 429 -11.20 -4.41 -2.48
CA ASN A 429 -10.94 -5.82 -2.19
C ASN A 429 -10.06 -5.93 -0.94
N PRO A 430 -10.32 -6.91 -0.07
CA PRO A 430 -9.52 -7.10 1.13
C PRO A 430 -8.10 -7.51 0.75
N HIS A 431 -7.11 -7.09 1.54
CA HIS A 431 -5.76 -7.66 1.44
C HIS A 431 -5.83 -9.16 1.83
N PRO A 432 -5.00 -10.05 1.24
CA PRO A 432 -5.08 -11.49 1.44
C PRO A 432 -4.49 -11.95 2.79
N LEU A 433 -4.95 -11.33 3.88
CA LEU A 433 -4.53 -11.60 5.25
C LEU A 433 -4.99 -12.99 5.72
N SER A 434 -6.19 -13.44 5.30
CA SER A 434 -6.64 -14.81 5.54
C SER A 434 -5.69 -15.84 4.91
N LEU A 435 -5.19 -15.56 3.70
CA LEU A 435 -4.23 -16.41 3.02
C LEU A 435 -2.86 -16.38 3.71
N LEU A 436 -2.41 -15.22 4.20
CA LEU A 436 -1.20 -15.13 5.01
C LEU A 436 -1.32 -15.96 6.29
N ASN A 437 -2.45 -15.86 6.98
CA ASN A 437 -2.74 -16.64 8.18
C ASN A 437 -2.84 -18.15 7.88
N PHE A 438 -3.44 -18.52 6.74
CA PHE A 438 -3.46 -19.89 6.25
C PHE A 438 -2.05 -20.46 6.16
N PHE A 439 -1.09 -19.73 5.58
CA PHE A 439 0.29 -20.20 5.46
C PHE A 439 1.03 -20.31 6.79
N ILE A 440 0.75 -19.41 7.73
CA ILE A 440 1.29 -19.48 9.09
C ILE A 440 0.81 -20.76 9.78
N GLU A 441 -0.50 -20.99 9.80
CA GLU A 441 -1.10 -22.17 10.44
C GLU A 441 -0.74 -23.47 9.71
N PHE A 442 -0.68 -23.43 8.38
CA PHE A 442 -0.18 -24.54 7.55
C PHE A 442 1.25 -24.94 7.92
N THR A 443 2.11 -23.95 8.18
CA THR A 443 3.50 -24.21 8.60
C THR A 443 3.55 -24.88 9.98
N LYS A 444 2.71 -24.44 10.92
CA LYS A 444 2.59 -25.05 12.26
C LYS A 444 2.06 -26.48 12.21
N GLU A 445 1.05 -26.74 11.38
CA GLU A 445 0.49 -28.10 11.22
C GLU A 445 1.54 -29.05 10.63
N ILE A 446 2.32 -28.62 9.63
CA ILE A 446 3.45 -29.40 9.11
C ILE A 446 4.49 -29.65 10.19
N GLU A 447 4.86 -28.63 10.95
CA GLU A 447 5.82 -28.77 12.06
C GLU A 447 5.34 -29.83 13.06
N ALA A 448 4.08 -29.72 13.50
CA ALA A 448 3.47 -30.66 14.45
C ALA A 448 3.42 -32.09 13.90
N HIS A 449 3.11 -32.29 12.61
CA HIS A 449 3.08 -33.61 11.98
C HIS A 449 4.46 -34.25 11.83
N ILE A 450 5.53 -33.45 11.66
CA ILE A 450 6.88 -34.00 11.57
C ILE A 450 7.41 -34.40 12.97
N PHE A 451 6.97 -33.70 14.03
CA PHE A 451 7.39 -34.00 15.41
C PHE A 451 6.54 -35.04 16.13
N GLY A 452 5.23 -35.10 15.86
CA GLY A 452 4.27 -36.00 16.48
C GLY A 452 4.24 -37.36 15.80
#